data_AF-A0A7V5R4L6-F1
#
_entry.id   AF-A0A7V5R4L6-F1
#
_cell.length_a   1.000
_cell.length_b   1.000
_cell.length_c   1.000
_cell.angle_alpha   90.00
_cell.angle_beta   90.00
_cell.angle_gamma   90.00
#
_symmetry.space_group_name_H-M   'P 1'
#
loop_
_entity.id
_entity.type
_entity.pdbx_description
1 polymer ?
#
loop_
_entity_poly.entity_id
_entity_poly.type
_entity_poly.pdbx_seq_one_letter_code
_entity_poly.pdbx_strand_id
1 'polypeptide(L)'
;MIRQTAFGGNKHGFFFCLFLPLSLLFSLLLSGCPRLPEYALPHINATGGKSVFSGRGFTYRALTVHDFGAQSPPELSAGQAKHIFAHSCIRIRLSRKASFLITHGYNDYFGRSFWAGSVQSIGFEAVMVPDCSWWNPRVPPEKKGYVLQHEQIHFALMEIAARRLSRRVGKNLSAFSVIDSSRQGVEDQLKEKISTLVQRENTKILQTHTSFDEDCSLYFDPEKQQWWFDKVNRELRTWKK
;
A
#
# COMPACT_ATOMS: atom_id res chain seq x y z
N MET A 1 -49.85 -40.53 -69.02
CA MET A 1 -49.03 -41.33 -69.94
C MET A 1 -48.18 -40.35 -70.75
N ILE A 2 -46.89 -40.63 -70.96
CA ILE A 2 -45.88 -39.72 -71.59
C ILE A 2 -45.55 -38.50 -70.68
N ARG A 3 -44.35 -38.18 -70.14
CA ARG A 3 -42.88 -38.24 -70.42
C ARG A 3 -42.27 -36.91 -70.94
N GLN A 4 -41.22 -36.44 -70.23
CA GLN A 4 -40.11 -35.56 -70.68
C GLN A 4 -40.49 -34.10 -71.08
N THR A 5 -39.64 -33.05 -71.19
CA THR A 5 -38.29 -32.60 -70.70
C THR A 5 -38.12 -31.12 -71.16
N ALA A 6 -37.27 -30.22 -70.62
CA ALA A 6 -36.56 -30.04 -69.33
C ALA A 6 -35.80 -28.67 -69.37
N PHE A 7 -35.06 -28.32 -68.31
CA PHE A 7 -34.08 -27.21 -68.18
C PHE A 7 -34.55 -25.75 -68.14
N GLY A 8 -34.06 -25.05 -67.11
CA GLY A 8 -34.09 -23.59 -66.92
C GLY A 8 -33.54 -23.27 -65.53
N GLY A 9 -32.25 -22.91 -65.43
CA GLY A 9 -31.56 -22.76 -64.14
C GLY A 9 -31.48 -21.33 -63.63
N ASN A 10 -31.07 -21.13 -62.38
CA ASN A 10 -30.39 -19.90 -61.97
C ASN A 10 -29.43 -20.10 -60.78
N LYS A 11 -28.41 -19.23 -60.69
CA LYS A 11 -27.27 -19.37 -59.75
C LYS A 11 -27.31 -18.30 -58.65
N HIS A 12 -27.50 -18.72 -57.40
CA HIS A 12 -27.12 -17.99 -56.20
C HIS A 12 -26.47 -18.99 -55.22
N GLY A 13 -25.43 -18.70 -54.45
CA GLY A 13 -24.73 -17.43 -54.24
C GLY A 13 -23.94 -17.50 -52.92
N PHE A 14 -22.99 -18.43 -52.81
CA PHE A 14 -22.20 -18.64 -51.59
C PHE A 14 -21.23 -17.47 -51.36
N PHE A 15 -21.57 -16.56 -50.43
CA PHE A 15 -20.66 -15.53 -49.93
C PHE A 15 -20.91 -15.25 -48.43
N PHE A 16 -20.51 -16.20 -47.58
CA PHE A 16 -20.63 -16.08 -46.12
C PHE A 16 -19.50 -16.80 -45.37
N CYS A 17 -18.24 -16.48 -45.69
CA CYS A 17 -17.06 -16.88 -44.91
C CYS A 17 -15.83 -16.07 -45.34
N LEU A 18 -15.44 -15.03 -44.58
CA LEU A 18 -14.06 -14.48 -44.56
C LEU A 18 -13.81 -13.36 -43.53
N PHE A 19 -14.86 -12.73 -42.95
CA PHE A 19 -14.69 -11.61 -42.01
C PHE A 19 -14.57 -11.98 -40.51
N LEU A 20 -14.76 -13.25 -40.12
CA LEU A 20 -14.72 -13.64 -38.69
C LEU A 20 -13.34 -13.75 -38.00
N PRO A 21 -12.19 -14.05 -38.64
CA PRO A 21 -10.96 -14.30 -37.89
C PRO A 21 -10.27 -13.03 -37.38
N LEU A 22 -10.53 -11.87 -37.98
CA LEU A 22 -9.79 -10.63 -37.67
C LEU A 22 -10.22 -9.99 -36.34
N SER A 23 -11.52 -9.99 -36.03
CA SER A 23 -12.05 -9.42 -34.77
C SER A 23 -11.65 -10.22 -33.53
N LEU A 24 -11.44 -11.54 -33.67
CA LEU A 24 -10.98 -12.39 -32.57
C LEU A 24 -9.51 -12.11 -32.20
N LEU A 25 -8.67 -11.80 -33.19
CA LEU A 25 -7.28 -11.42 -32.97
C LEU A 25 -7.16 -10.06 -32.24
N PHE A 26 -8.02 -9.09 -32.58
CA PHE A 26 -8.01 -7.77 -31.96
C PHE A 26 -8.49 -7.81 -30.49
N SER A 27 -9.46 -8.66 -30.17
CA SER A 27 -9.94 -8.85 -28.78
C SER A 27 -8.88 -9.46 -27.84
N LEU A 28 -8.02 -10.35 -28.35
CA LEU A 28 -6.93 -10.94 -27.57
C LEU A 28 -5.82 -9.92 -27.24
N LEU A 29 -5.59 -8.93 -28.10
CA LEU A 29 -4.59 -7.87 -27.88
C LEU A 29 -5.03 -6.81 -26.85
N LEU A 30 -6.33 -6.71 -26.53
CA LEU A 30 -6.88 -5.72 -25.59
C LEU A 30 -6.99 -6.21 -24.14
N SER A 31 -6.64 -7.47 -23.86
CA SER A 31 -6.87 -8.10 -22.54
C SER A 31 -5.67 -7.97 -21.56
N GLY A 32 -4.53 -7.48 -22.02
CA GLY A 32 -3.29 -7.41 -21.24
C GLY A 32 -2.96 -6.01 -20.72
N CYS A 33 -3.65 -5.55 -19.68
CA CYS A 33 -3.08 -4.47 -18.86
C CYS A 33 -1.78 -4.97 -18.24
N PRO A 34 -0.62 -4.32 -18.48
CA PRO A 34 0.64 -4.80 -17.93
C PRO A 34 0.59 -4.65 -16.40
N ARG A 35 0.88 -5.74 -15.70
CA ARG A 35 0.97 -5.79 -14.23
C ARG A 35 2.40 -6.09 -13.83
N LEU A 36 2.77 -5.61 -12.65
CA LEU A 36 4.10 -5.90 -12.09
C LEU A 36 4.24 -7.39 -11.74
N PRO A 37 5.45 -7.96 -11.91
CA PRO A 37 5.76 -9.28 -11.39
C PRO A 37 5.77 -9.24 -9.85
N GLU A 38 5.47 -10.38 -9.21
CA GLU A 38 5.27 -10.48 -7.75
C GLU A 38 6.42 -9.87 -6.93
N TYR A 39 7.67 -10.07 -7.34
CA TYR A 39 8.87 -9.55 -6.66
C TYR A 39 9.01 -8.02 -6.67
N ALA A 40 8.26 -7.33 -7.53
CA ALA A 40 8.26 -5.88 -7.71
C ALA A 40 7.00 -5.21 -7.14
N LEU A 41 6.10 -5.99 -6.54
CA LEU A 41 4.94 -5.42 -5.84
C LEU A 41 5.37 -4.82 -4.49
N PRO A 42 4.69 -3.75 -4.03
CA PRO A 42 4.97 -3.18 -2.73
C PRO A 42 4.53 -4.15 -1.63
N HIS A 43 5.43 -4.46 -0.70
CA HIS A 43 5.13 -5.31 0.45
C HIS A 43 5.09 -4.47 1.73
N ILE A 44 3.90 -4.35 2.35
CA ILE A 44 3.79 -3.86 3.73
C ILE A 44 3.91 -5.07 4.65
N ASN A 45 5.10 -5.28 5.19
CA ASN A 45 5.33 -6.33 6.18
C ASN A 45 4.36 -6.14 7.36
N ALA A 46 3.43 -7.09 7.52
CA ALA A 46 2.50 -7.21 8.64
C ALA A 46 3.24 -7.63 9.92
N THR A 47 4.29 -6.87 10.27
CA THR A 47 4.99 -6.98 11.53
C THR A 47 3.97 -6.85 12.65
N GLY A 48 3.88 -7.88 13.50
CA GLY A 48 2.85 -7.99 14.54
C GLY A 48 2.85 -6.78 15.49
N GLY A 49 1.73 -6.60 16.21
CA GLY A 49 1.31 -5.32 16.82
C GLY A 49 2.40 -4.47 17.49
N LYS A 50 3.42 -5.07 18.11
CA LYS A 50 4.63 -4.39 18.62
C LYS A 50 5.20 -3.33 17.68
N SER A 51 5.17 -3.53 16.36
CA SER A 51 5.70 -2.58 15.37
C SER A 51 4.94 -1.25 15.27
N VAL A 52 3.66 -1.24 15.67
CA VAL A 52 2.80 -0.06 15.67
C VAL A 52 3.06 0.82 16.89
N PHE A 53 3.46 0.21 18.02
CA PHE A 53 3.75 0.93 19.28
C PHE A 53 5.22 1.34 19.40
N SER A 54 6.15 0.59 18.79
CA SER A 54 7.57 0.89 18.87
C SER A 54 8.32 0.59 17.57
N GLY A 55 9.29 1.45 17.25
CA GLY A 55 10.07 1.29 16.03
C GLY A 55 11.24 2.24 15.93
N ARG A 56 12.44 1.66 15.75
CA ARG A 56 13.60 2.36 15.20
C ARG A 56 13.28 2.81 13.77
N GLY A 57 13.84 3.95 13.36
CA GLY A 57 13.53 4.61 12.10
C GLY A 57 13.16 6.10 12.27
N PHE A 58 13.13 6.83 11.17
CA PHE A 58 12.88 8.28 11.13
C PHE A 58 11.54 8.62 10.45
N THR A 59 10.93 9.73 10.86
CA THR A 59 9.64 10.21 10.33
C THR A 59 9.79 10.91 8.99
N TYR A 60 8.69 11.08 8.25
CA TYR A 60 8.66 11.70 6.92
C TYR A 60 9.52 12.98 6.78
N ARG A 61 10.49 12.92 5.84
CA ARG A 61 11.35 14.00 5.37
C ARG A 61 11.87 13.69 3.97
N ALA A 62 12.67 14.60 3.41
CA ALA A 62 13.47 14.35 2.22
C ALA A 62 14.40 13.14 2.43
N LEU A 63 14.44 12.22 1.47
CA LEU A 63 15.31 11.05 1.45
C LEU A 63 16.67 11.36 0.80
N THR A 64 17.67 10.57 1.19
CA THR A 64 19.02 10.51 0.63
C THR A 64 19.42 9.04 0.47
N VAL A 65 20.43 8.75 -0.35
CA VAL A 65 20.96 7.38 -0.51
C VAL A 65 21.50 6.81 0.82
N HIS A 66 21.94 7.65 1.76
CA HIS A 66 22.41 7.24 3.08
C HIS A 66 21.31 6.72 4.01
N ASP A 67 20.03 6.88 3.65
CA ASP A 67 18.90 6.40 4.44
C ASP A 67 18.61 4.91 4.28
N PHE A 68 19.26 4.27 3.30
CA PHE A 68 19.14 2.85 2.97
C PHE A 68 20.30 2.08 3.61
N GLY A 69 20.11 1.69 4.87
CA GLY A 69 21.15 1.08 5.70
C GLY A 69 21.28 -0.44 5.62
N ALA A 70 20.36 -1.13 4.92
CA ALA A 70 20.44 -2.57 4.76
C ALA A 70 21.59 -2.98 3.82
N GLN A 71 22.33 -4.02 4.19
CA GLN A 71 23.47 -4.52 3.40
C GLN A 71 23.05 -5.36 2.18
N SER A 72 21.84 -5.94 2.23
CA SER A 72 21.27 -6.83 1.23
C SER A 72 19.82 -6.45 0.92
N PRO A 73 19.28 -6.82 -0.25
CA PRO A 73 17.85 -6.75 -0.52
C PRO A 73 17.04 -7.60 0.49
N PRO A 74 15.73 -7.35 0.63
CA PRO A 74 14.82 -8.24 1.34
C PRO A 74 14.89 -9.68 0.81
N GLU A 75 14.65 -10.68 1.66
CA GLU A 75 14.75 -12.11 1.29
C GLU A 75 13.86 -12.47 0.08
N LEU A 76 12.62 -11.98 0.06
CA LEU A 76 11.65 -12.14 -1.05
C LEU A 76 12.20 -11.64 -2.40
N SER A 77 13.12 -10.68 -2.37
CA SER A 77 13.71 -10.01 -3.53
C SER A 77 15.16 -10.43 -3.79
N ALA A 78 15.75 -11.29 -2.96
CA ALA A 78 17.20 -11.58 -3.00
C ALA A 78 17.65 -12.22 -4.32
N GLY A 79 16.83 -13.13 -4.88
CA GLY A 79 17.07 -13.71 -6.21
C GLY A 79 16.91 -12.72 -7.37
N GLN A 80 16.18 -11.62 -7.15
CA GLN A 80 15.84 -10.60 -8.16
C GLN A 80 16.60 -9.28 -7.96
N ALA A 81 17.65 -9.26 -7.14
CA ALA A 81 18.46 -8.09 -6.80
C ALA A 81 19.08 -7.34 -8.01
N LYS A 82 19.11 -7.95 -9.20
CA LYS A 82 19.56 -7.31 -10.45
C LYS A 82 18.47 -6.41 -11.09
N HIS A 83 17.21 -6.62 -10.73
CA HIS A 83 16.03 -5.97 -11.33
C HIS A 83 15.41 -4.89 -10.43
N ILE A 84 15.89 -4.76 -9.19
CA ILE A 84 15.42 -3.78 -8.20
C ILE A 84 16.55 -2.78 -7.92
N PHE A 85 16.24 -1.48 -7.99
CA PHE A 85 17.20 -0.40 -7.76
C PHE A 85 17.25 0.07 -6.30
N ALA A 86 16.12 0.07 -5.61
CA ALA A 86 16.02 0.36 -4.18
C ALA A 86 14.81 -0.37 -3.58
N HIS A 87 14.74 -0.41 -2.26
CA HIS A 87 13.59 -0.88 -1.50
C HIS A 87 13.51 -0.08 -0.19
N SER A 88 12.44 0.70 0.00
CA SER A 88 12.20 1.38 1.27
C SER A 88 11.34 0.56 2.24
N CYS A 89 11.90 0.28 3.41
CA CYS A 89 11.20 -0.37 4.51
C CYS A 89 10.40 0.68 5.32
N ILE A 90 9.19 1.01 4.84
CA ILE A 90 8.34 2.06 5.40
C ILE A 90 7.10 1.46 6.07
N ARG A 91 6.73 1.97 7.24
CA ARG A 91 5.55 1.54 8.00
C ARG A 91 4.84 2.71 8.70
N ILE A 92 3.58 2.48 9.06
CA ILE A 92 2.86 3.34 10.01
C ILE A 92 3.20 2.92 11.44
N ARG A 93 3.48 3.89 12.32
CA ARG A 93 3.46 3.71 13.78
C ARG A 93 2.57 4.75 14.45
N LEU A 94 2.27 4.56 15.73
CA LEU A 94 1.73 5.61 16.58
C LEU A 94 2.72 6.77 16.70
N SER A 95 2.20 7.99 16.57
CA SER A 95 2.95 9.21 16.85
C SER A 95 3.28 9.32 18.34
N ARG A 96 4.38 10.01 18.64
CA ARG A 96 4.80 10.31 20.03
C ARG A 96 3.80 11.18 20.83
N LYS A 97 2.75 11.69 20.17
CA LYS A 97 1.66 12.48 20.79
C LYS A 97 0.42 11.64 21.14
N ALA A 98 0.44 10.33 20.90
CA ALA A 98 -0.64 9.44 21.34
C ALA A 98 -0.61 9.28 22.87
N SER A 99 -1.77 9.32 23.52
CA SER A 99 -1.92 9.21 24.97
C SER A 99 -3.16 8.40 25.34
N PHE A 100 -3.03 7.65 26.43
CA PHE A 100 -4.00 6.67 26.91
C PHE A 100 -4.25 6.91 28.38
N LEU A 101 -5.51 6.82 28.81
CA LEU A 101 -5.89 6.82 30.20
C LEU A 101 -6.33 5.41 30.59
N ILE A 102 -5.74 4.86 31.64
CA ILE A 102 -6.16 3.59 32.24
C ILE A 102 -6.50 3.86 33.70
N THR A 103 -7.75 3.62 34.08
CA THR A 103 -8.28 3.79 35.43
C THR A 103 -8.70 2.45 36.03
N HIS A 104 -8.54 2.34 37.35
CA HIS A 104 -9.11 1.26 38.15
C HIS A 104 -10.46 1.71 38.71
N GLY A 105 -11.43 0.82 38.77
CA GLY A 105 -12.74 1.05 39.37
C GLY A 105 -13.24 -0.19 40.10
N TYR A 106 -14.31 -0.01 40.86
CA TYR A 106 -15.03 -1.08 41.52
C TYR A 106 -16.53 -0.96 41.17
N ASN A 107 -17.19 -2.09 40.99
CA ASN A 107 -18.61 -2.16 40.70
C ASN A 107 -19.34 -2.80 41.90
N ASP A 108 -20.00 -1.95 42.69
CA ASP A 108 -20.70 -2.36 43.92
C ASP A 108 -21.82 -3.37 43.66
N TYR A 109 -22.50 -3.28 42.50
CA TYR A 109 -23.59 -4.20 42.15
C TYR A 109 -23.13 -5.63 41.87
N PHE A 110 -21.89 -5.81 41.38
CA PHE A 110 -21.32 -7.12 41.08
C PHE A 110 -20.20 -7.55 42.03
N GLY A 111 -19.84 -6.70 43.00
CA GLY A 111 -18.79 -6.96 44.00
C GLY A 111 -17.38 -7.13 43.40
N ARG A 112 -17.10 -6.51 42.25
CA ARG A 112 -15.87 -6.77 41.46
C ARG A 112 -15.14 -5.50 41.06
N SER A 113 -13.81 -5.54 41.18
CA SER A 113 -12.91 -4.56 40.56
C SER A 113 -12.85 -4.74 39.04
N PHE A 114 -12.58 -3.64 38.34
CA PHE A 114 -12.33 -3.62 36.91
C PHE A 114 -11.29 -2.57 36.55
N TRP A 115 -10.70 -2.73 35.37
CA TRP A 115 -9.85 -1.72 34.74
C TRP A 115 -10.54 -1.21 33.48
N ALA A 116 -10.56 0.10 33.29
CA ALA A 116 -11.08 0.74 32.09
C ALA A 116 -9.95 1.49 31.38
N GLY A 117 -9.81 1.29 30.07
CA GLY A 117 -8.87 1.98 29.22
C GLY A 117 -9.58 2.86 28.20
N SER A 118 -9.04 4.04 27.93
CA SER A 118 -9.51 4.95 26.87
C SER A 118 -8.35 5.67 26.18
N VAL A 119 -8.60 6.12 24.96
CA VAL A 119 -7.65 6.87 24.14
C VAL A 119 -7.97 8.36 24.28
N GLN A 120 -7.05 9.15 24.85
CA GLN A 120 -7.24 10.60 25.00
C GLN A 120 -6.74 11.38 23.77
N SER A 121 -5.63 10.94 23.19
CA SER A 121 -5.15 11.44 21.90
C SER A 121 -4.56 10.29 21.09
N ILE A 122 -4.72 10.32 19.78
CA ILE A 122 -4.05 9.37 18.90
C ILE A 122 -3.67 10.06 17.59
N GLY A 123 -2.48 9.73 17.14
CA GLY A 123 -1.95 10.13 15.86
C GLY A 123 -1.05 9.03 15.36
N PHE A 124 -0.86 8.99 14.05
CA PHE A 124 -0.06 8.03 13.33
C PHE A 124 0.90 8.78 12.42
N GLU A 125 2.09 8.25 12.24
CA GLU A 125 3.16 8.83 11.43
C GLU A 125 3.81 7.74 10.57
N ALA A 126 4.21 8.10 9.34
CA ALA A 126 5.02 7.20 8.52
C ALA A 126 6.47 7.23 8.97
N VAL A 127 7.10 6.06 9.00
CA VAL A 127 8.48 5.86 9.43
C VAL A 127 9.21 4.95 8.47
N MET A 128 10.33 5.44 7.95
CA MET A 128 11.30 4.63 7.22
C MET A 128 12.31 4.03 8.21
N VAL A 129 12.64 2.75 8.01
CA VAL A 129 13.56 1.99 8.87
C VAL A 129 14.83 1.68 8.06
N PRO A 130 15.97 2.36 8.33
CA PRO A 130 17.20 2.18 7.56
C PRO A 130 17.68 0.72 7.49
N ASP A 131 17.66 0.00 8.62
CA ASP A 131 18.16 -1.36 8.76
C ASP A 131 17.54 -2.39 7.79
N CYS A 132 16.33 -2.13 7.27
CA CYS A 132 15.67 -2.98 6.26
C CYS A 132 15.41 -2.24 4.94
N SER A 133 15.83 -0.98 4.82
CA SER A 133 15.77 -0.23 3.55
C SER A 133 17.06 -0.44 2.78
N TRP A 134 16.99 -0.95 1.55
CA TRP A 134 18.15 -1.33 0.76
C TRP A 134 18.30 -0.45 -0.48
N TRP A 135 19.54 -0.05 -0.79
CA TRP A 135 19.89 0.64 -2.03
C TRP A 135 20.84 -0.24 -2.83
N ASN A 136 20.52 -0.48 -4.10
CA ASN A 136 21.39 -1.29 -4.95
C ASN A 136 22.66 -0.51 -5.31
N PRO A 137 23.88 -0.95 -4.93
CA PRO A 137 25.10 -0.23 -5.23
C PRO A 137 25.39 -0.13 -6.74
N ARG A 138 24.67 -0.91 -7.57
CA ARG A 138 24.78 -0.89 -9.04
C ARG A 138 23.84 0.10 -9.74
N VAL A 139 23.06 0.92 -9.01
CA VAL A 139 22.24 1.98 -9.64
C VAL A 139 23.14 2.95 -10.41
N PRO A 140 22.94 3.10 -11.74
CA PRO A 140 23.73 4.03 -12.54
C PRO A 140 23.62 5.48 -12.03
N PRO A 141 24.70 6.28 -12.03
CA PRO A 141 24.71 7.65 -11.50
C PRO A 141 23.55 8.53 -12.01
N GLU A 142 23.25 8.45 -13.30
CA GLU A 142 22.19 9.20 -13.98
C GLU A 142 20.77 8.78 -13.55
N LYS A 143 20.60 7.55 -13.05
CA LYS A 143 19.32 7.04 -12.53
C LYS A 143 19.12 7.30 -11.04
N LYS A 144 20.14 7.71 -10.29
CA LYS A 144 20.05 7.90 -8.83
C LYS A 144 18.95 8.90 -8.44
N GLY A 145 18.81 10.01 -9.18
CA GLY A 145 17.77 11.01 -8.92
C GLY A 145 16.36 10.46 -9.13
N TYR A 146 16.14 9.71 -10.22
CA TYR A 146 14.86 9.05 -10.51
C TYR A 146 14.49 8.05 -9.42
N VAL A 147 15.41 7.14 -9.06
CA VAL A 147 15.16 6.10 -8.05
C VAL A 147 14.94 6.74 -6.67
N LEU A 148 15.70 7.77 -6.30
CA LEU A 148 15.49 8.44 -5.01
C LEU A 148 14.14 9.19 -4.94
N GLN A 149 13.69 9.79 -6.04
CA GLN A 149 12.35 10.38 -6.14
C GLN A 149 11.25 9.31 -6.07
N HIS A 150 11.46 8.14 -6.67
CA HIS A 150 10.54 7.00 -6.62
C HIS A 150 10.26 6.59 -5.16
N GLU A 151 11.31 6.29 -4.41
CA GLU A 151 11.24 5.94 -2.99
C GLU A 151 10.67 7.09 -2.13
N GLN A 152 10.95 8.34 -2.50
CA GLN A 152 10.38 9.52 -1.86
C GLN A 152 8.85 9.59 -2.00
N ILE A 153 8.30 9.17 -3.15
CA ILE A 153 6.85 9.11 -3.40
C ILE A 153 6.22 8.03 -2.53
N HIS A 154 6.81 6.83 -2.44
CA HIS A 154 6.35 5.79 -1.50
C HIS A 154 6.27 6.31 -0.05
N PHE A 155 7.30 7.04 0.40
CA PHE A 155 7.27 7.60 1.76
C PHE A 155 6.19 8.65 1.94
N ALA A 156 5.94 9.47 0.91
CA ALA A 156 4.87 10.47 0.91
C ALA A 156 3.47 9.84 0.92
N LEU A 157 3.26 8.75 0.17
CA LEU A 157 2.01 7.99 0.17
C LEU A 157 1.71 7.38 1.54
N MET A 158 2.71 6.78 2.19
CA MET A 158 2.56 6.25 3.55
C MET A 158 2.26 7.37 4.57
N GLU A 159 2.92 8.52 4.47
CA GLU A 159 2.68 9.68 5.36
C GLU A 159 1.27 10.26 5.16
N ILE A 160 0.80 10.36 3.92
CA ILE A 160 -0.58 10.73 3.60
C ILE A 160 -1.56 9.76 4.24
N ALA A 161 -1.31 8.44 4.14
CA ALA A 161 -2.15 7.43 4.77
C ALA A 161 -2.17 7.55 6.30
N ALA A 162 -1.01 7.75 6.92
CA ALA A 162 -0.89 7.97 8.37
C ALA A 162 -1.68 9.20 8.84
N ARG A 163 -1.63 10.31 8.10
CA ARG A 163 -2.41 11.53 8.38
C ARG A 163 -3.92 11.32 8.19
N ARG A 164 -4.33 10.64 7.13
CA ARG A 164 -5.73 10.24 6.87
C ARG A 164 -6.27 9.34 7.99
N LEU A 165 -5.47 8.37 8.44
CA LEU A 165 -5.79 7.48 9.55
C LEU A 165 -5.95 8.26 10.86
N SER A 166 -4.98 9.13 11.19
CA SER A 166 -5.04 10.02 12.35
C SER A 166 -6.32 10.85 12.41
N ARG A 167 -6.67 11.52 11.30
CA ARG A 167 -7.89 12.34 11.21
C ARG A 167 -9.17 11.48 11.31
N ARG A 168 -9.16 10.25 10.79
CA ARG A 168 -10.31 9.35 10.87
C ARG A 168 -10.55 8.87 12.31
N VAL A 169 -9.49 8.46 13.00
CA VAL A 169 -9.59 7.95 14.38
C VAL A 169 -9.84 9.08 15.37
N GLY A 170 -9.19 10.23 15.22
CA GLY A 170 -9.39 11.39 16.09
C GLY A 170 -10.83 11.94 16.12
N LYS A 171 -11.65 11.62 15.11
CA LYS A 171 -13.09 11.95 15.09
C LYS A 171 -13.95 11.06 16.00
N ASN A 172 -13.45 9.90 16.44
CA ASN A 172 -14.21 8.93 17.24
C ASN A 172 -13.28 8.15 18.20
N LEU A 173 -12.70 8.85 19.17
CA LEU A 173 -11.81 8.26 20.17
C LEU A 173 -12.55 7.35 21.16
N SER A 174 -13.83 7.60 21.44
CA SER A 174 -14.64 6.81 22.38
C SER A 174 -14.86 5.36 21.93
N ALA A 175 -14.78 5.07 20.62
CA ALA A 175 -14.80 3.70 20.08
C ALA A 175 -13.60 2.82 20.52
N PHE A 176 -12.58 3.44 21.11
CA PHE A 176 -11.37 2.77 21.63
C PHE A 176 -11.40 2.56 23.14
N SER A 177 -12.54 2.78 23.79
CA SER A 177 -12.75 2.36 25.17
C SER A 177 -12.73 0.82 25.28
N VAL A 178 -12.10 0.32 26.35
CA VAL A 178 -12.04 -1.11 26.73
C VAL A 178 -12.26 -1.26 28.23
N ILE A 179 -12.76 -2.42 28.65
CA ILE A 179 -12.87 -2.80 30.07
C ILE A 179 -12.35 -4.24 30.19
N ASP A 180 -11.62 -4.52 31.26
CA ASP A 180 -11.05 -5.83 31.58
C ASP A 180 -11.03 -6.04 33.10
N SER A 181 -10.79 -7.28 33.56
CA SER A 181 -10.52 -7.55 34.99
C SER A 181 -9.10 -7.16 35.40
N SER A 182 -8.22 -6.91 34.44
CA SER A 182 -6.80 -6.63 34.65
C SER A 182 -6.30 -5.42 33.84
N ARG A 183 -5.29 -4.71 34.38
CA ARG A 183 -4.60 -3.65 33.64
C ARG A 183 -3.95 -4.18 32.35
N GLN A 184 -3.34 -5.36 32.42
CA GLN A 184 -2.66 -5.98 31.27
C GLN A 184 -3.66 -6.28 30.14
N GLY A 185 -4.84 -6.82 30.46
CA GLY A 185 -5.90 -7.08 29.48
C GLY A 185 -6.42 -5.79 28.83
N VAL A 186 -6.60 -4.70 29.58
CA VAL A 186 -6.87 -3.38 29.01
C VAL A 186 -5.77 -2.95 28.02
N GLU A 187 -4.50 -3.06 28.41
CA GLU A 187 -3.39 -2.67 27.55
C GLU A 187 -3.31 -3.52 26.27
N ASP A 188 -3.57 -4.82 26.35
CA ASP A 188 -3.50 -5.73 25.20
C ASP A 188 -4.72 -5.59 24.28
N GLN A 189 -5.93 -5.40 24.81
CA GLN A 189 -7.12 -5.05 24.01
C GLN A 189 -6.93 -3.71 23.26
N LEU A 190 -6.33 -2.70 23.90
CA LEU A 190 -5.97 -1.44 23.24
C LEU A 190 -4.93 -1.67 22.12
N LYS A 191 -3.90 -2.48 22.40
CA LYS A 191 -2.87 -2.82 21.40
C LYS A 191 -3.47 -3.53 20.19
N GLU A 192 -4.37 -4.48 20.41
CA GLU A 192 -5.07 -5.22 19.37
C GLU A 192 -5.96 -4.30 18.52
N LYS A 193 -6.89 -3.55 19.13
CA LYS A 193 -7.79 -2.61 18.43
C LYS A 193 -7.03 -1.67 17.48
N ILE A 194 -5.91 -1.13 17.93
CA ILE A 194 -5.07 -0.21 17.14
C ILE A 194 -4.28 -0.96 16.06
N SER A 195 -3.77 -2.15 16.34
CA SER A 195 -3.07 -2.99 15.35
C SER A 195 -4.00 -3.41 14.21
N THR A 196 -5.20 -3.89 14.53
CA THR A 196 -6.24 -4.23 13.55
C THR A 196 -6.63 -3.03 12.70
N LEU A 197 -6.68 -1.83 13.29
CA LEU A 197 -6.98 -0.60 12.56
C LEU A 197 -5.88 -0.24 11.54
N VAL A 198 -4.60 -0.35 11.91
CA VAL A 198 -3.48 -0.15 10.96
C VAL A 198 -3.49 -1.22 9.87
N GLN A 199 -3.68 -2.50 10.22
CA GLN A 199 -3.79 -3.60 9.26
C GLN A 199 -4.91 -3.39 8.22
N ARG A 200 -6.08 -2.88 8.64
CA ARG A 200 -7.19 -2.55 7.72
C ARG A 200 -6.89 -1.39 6.78
N GLU A 201 -6.01 -0.46 7.17
CA GLU A 201 -5.58 0.62 6.28
C GLU A 201 -4.50 0.14 5.30
N ASN A 202 -3.62 -0.79 5.70
CA ASN A 202 -2.56 -1.34 4.85
C ASN A 202 -3.07 -1.85 3.49
N THR A 203 -4.25 -2.46 3.41
CA THR A 203 -4.84 -2.90 2.13
C THR A 203 -5.03 -1.75 1.13
N LYS A 204 -5.45 -0.57 1.60
CA LYS A 204 -5.64 0.63 0.76
C LYS A 204 -4.32 1.28 0.39
N ILE A 205 -3.35 1.20 1.29
CA ILE A 205 -1.99 1.70 1.07
C ILE A 205 -1.32 0.86 -0.01
N LEU A 206 -1.38 -0.48 0.10
CA LEU A 206 -0.91 -1.42 -0.92
C LEU A 206 -1.48 -1.09 -2.29
N GLN A 207 -2.81 -0.99 -2.42
CA GLN A 207 -3.46 -0.60 -3.67
C GLN A 207 -2.92 0.71 -4.25
N THR A 208 -2.73 1.73 -3.41
CA THR A 208 -2.24 3.05 -3.85
C THR A 208 -0.78 3.01 -4.29
N HIS A 209 0.06 2.23 -3.60
CA HIS A 209 1.47 2.02 -3.99
C HIS A 209 1.54 1.21 -5.29
N THR A 210 0.79 0.10 -5.42
CA THR A 210 0.76 -0.70 -6.65
C THR A 210 0.33 0.12 -7.86
N SER A 211 -0.68 1.00 -7.75
CA SER A 211 -1.03 1.89 -8.87
C SER A 211 0.08 2.88 -9.24
N PHE A 212 0.84 3.39 -8.27
CA PHE A 212 2.00 4.24 -8.55
C PHE A 212 3.12 3.46 -9.26
N ASP A 213 3.38 2.22 -8.83
CA ASP A 213 4.42 1.36 -9.39
C ASP A 213 4.03 0.87 -10.79
N GLU A 214 2.76 0.52 -11.02
CA GLU A 214 2.25 0.17 -12.36
C GLU A 214 2.28 1.39 -13.30
N ASP A 215 2.03 2.61 -12.79
CA ASP A 215 2.18 3.83 -13.57
C ASP A 215 3.65 4.11 -13.98
N CYS A 216 4.62 3.87 -13.09
CA CYS A 216 5.99 4.43 -13.19
C CYS A 216 7.16 3.43 -13.27
N SER A 217 6.95 2.12 -13.02
CA SER A 217 8.03 1.13 -12.90
C SER A 217 8.03 0.05 -13.98
N LEU A 218 6.92 -0.15 -14.69
CA LEU A 218 6.85 -1.03 -15.87
C LEU A 218 7.67 -0.49 -17.06
N TYR A 219 7.80 0.84 -17.14
CA TYR A 219 8.61 1.56 -18.11
C TYR A 219 9.26 2.76 -17.41
N PHE A 220 10.44 3.20 -17.86
CA PHE A 220 11.07 4.42 -17.33
C PHE A 220 10.26 5.64 -17.78
N ASP A 221 9.42 6.17 -16.88
CA ASP A 221 8.45 7.23 -17.17
C ASP A 221 8.63 8.43 -16.21
N PRO A 222 9.57 9.35 -16.52
CA PRO A 222 9.87 10.50 -15.67
C PRO A 222 8.71 11.50 -15.58
N GLU A 223 7.84 11.58 -16.61
CA GLU A 223 6.72 12.51 -16.62
C GLU A 223 5.61 12.07 -15.66
N LYS A 224 5.22 10.79 -15.68
CA LYS A 224 4.27 10.25 -14.70
C LYS A 224 4.84 10.26 -13.29
N GLN A 225 6.12 9.93 -13.10
CA GLN A 225 6.72 9.97 -11.78
C GLN A 225 6.72 11.41 -11.22
N GLN A 226 7.02 12.41 -12.05
CA GLN A 226 6.93 13.81 -11.67
C GLN A 226 5.48 14.24 -11.35
N TRP A 227 4.49 13.80 -12.13
CA TRP A 227 3.08 14.04 -11.82
C TRP A 227 2.67 13.44 -10.46
N TRP A 228 3.11 12.22 -10.16
CA TRP A 228 2.88 11.59 -8.85
C TRP A 228 3.57 12.36 -7.73
N PHE A 229 4.82 12.81 -7.93
CA PHE A 229 5.55 13.66 -6.99
C PHE A 229 4.80 14.97 -6.68
N ASP A 230 4.29 15.67 -7.71
CA ASP A 230 3.54 16.90 -7.54
C ASP A 230 2.18 16.67 -6.87
N LYS A 231 1.52 15.56 -7.20
CA LYS A 231 0.27 15.11 -6.56
C LYS A 231 0.45 14.86 -5.06
N VAL A 232 1.45 14.07 -4.65
CA VAL A 232 1.67 13.77 -3.22
C VAL A 232 2.15 15.01 -2.46
N ASN A 233 3.00 15.84 -3.05
CA ASN A 233 3.43 17.10 -2.44
C ASN A 233 2.27 18.09 -2.27
N ARG A 234 1.38 18.20 -3.26
CA ARG A 234 0.16 19.01 -3.17
C ARG A 234 -0.75 18.49 -2.05
N GLU A 235 -0.98 17.19 -1.95
CA GLU A 235 -1.78 16.64 -0.86
C GLU A 235 -1.12 16.90 0.50
N LEU A 236 0.17 16.59 0.67
CA LEU A 236 0.91 16.82 1.92
C LEU A 236 0.81 18.27 2.42
N ARG A 237 0.79 19.26 1.52
CA ARG A 237 0.58 20.69 1.85
C ARG A 237 -0.82 21.02 2.40
N THR A 238 -1.86 20.23 2.08
CA THR A 238 -3.22 20.41 2.65
C THR A 238 -3.29 20.07 4.14
N TRP A 239 -2.33 19.27 4.63
CA TRP A 239 -2.16 18.94 6.03
C TRP A 239 -1.16 19.92 6.65
N LYS A 240 -1.63 21.12 7.02
CA LYS A 240 -0.86 22.04 7.87
C LYS A 240 -0.48 21.31 9.18
N LYS A 241 0.77 21.50 9.61
CA LYS A 241 1.30 20.99 10.89
C LYS A 241 0.72 21.77 12.07
#